data_AF-A0A5N7BEX4-F1
#
_entry.id   AF-A0A5N7BEX4-F1
#
_cell.length_a   1.000
_cell.length_b   1.000
_cell.length_c   1.000
_cell.angle_alpha   90.00
_cell.angle_beta   90.00
_cell.angle_gamma   90.00
#
_symmetry.space_group_name_H-M   'P 1'
#
loop_
_entity.id
_entity.type
_entity.pdbx_description
1 polymer ?
#
loop_
_entity_poly.entity_id
_entity_poly.type
_entity_poly.pdbx_seq_one_letter_code
_entity_poly.pdbx_strand_id
1 'polypeptide(L)'
;MKFALPFSIITGLSSAAGAVSVSGAAEGFAKGVTGGGSASAVYPTTTDELVSYLGDSSPRVIVLDRTFDFTGTEGTTTATGCAPWGTASACQLAINQNNWCTNYEPDAPSVSVTYDNAGVLGITVASDKTILGSGSSGIIKGKGLRIVSGASNIIIQNIAITDLNPKYVWGGDAITLNNADMVWIDHVTTARIGRQHLVLGTSADNRVTVSNNYFNGVTDYSATCNGYAYWGIYFAGSSDLVTFKGNYVYHFSGRSPKVQGNTLLHAVNNYWYDSTGHSFEIGAGGYVLAEGNVFQNIATPVESPIEGQLFTSPDTNTNTVCATYLGRNCVVNGFGSSGSFSQADTAFLVNFKGKNIASASSYTDAQSSVPGSAGQGKL
;
A
#
# COMPACT_ATOMS: atom_id res chain seq x y z
N MET A 1 22.72 34.87 64.54
CA MET A 1 22.45 34.69 63.09
C MET A 1 22.57 33.20 62.78
N LYS A 2 21.45 32.51 62.53
CA LYS A 2 21.43 31.11 62.08
C LYS A 2 20.81 31.10 60.69
N PHE A 3 21.62 30.78 59.68
CA PHE A 3 21.16 30.57 58.31
C PHE A 3 20.56 29.17 58.17
N ALA A 4 19.35 29.08 57.62
CA ALA A 4 18.74 27.83 57.20
C ALA A 4 18.92 27.70 55.67
N LEU A 5 19.51 26.58 55.22
CA LEU A 5 19.52 26.20 53.80
C LEU A 5 18.21 25.47 53.45
N PRO A 6 17.57 25.75 52.31
CA PRO A 6 16.51 24.92 51.79
C PRO A 6 17.09 23.76 50.96
N PHE A 7 16.54 22.56 51.16
CA PHE A 7 16.80 21.38 50.34
C PHE A 7 15.80 21.41 49.17
N SER A 8 16.29 21.57 47.94
CA SER A 8 15.46 21.42 46.74
C SER A 8 15.38 19.94 46.36
N ILE A 9 14.17 19.37 46.38
CA ILE A 9 13.89 18.04 45.84
C ILE A 9 13.62 18.20 44.35
N ILE A 10 14.49 17.63 43.52
CA ILE A 10 14.26 17.47 42.08
C ILE A 10 13.45 16.17 41.89
N THR A 11 12.15 16.29 41.64
CA THR A 11 11.33 15.19 41.16
C THR A 11 11.56 15.01 39.65
N GLY A 12 12.32 13.97 39.28
CA GLY A 12 12.43 13.53 37.90
C GLY A 12 11.10 12.96 37.40
N LEU A 13 10.49 13.63 36.42
CA LEU A 13 9.40 13.07 35.63
C LEU A 13 10.00 12.04 34.67
N SER A 14 10.04 10.77 35.09
CA SER A 14 10.24 9.65 34.18
C SER A 14 8.97 9.48 33.35
N SER A 15 8.98 10.02 32.12
CA SER A 15 7.98 9.71 31.10
C SER A 15 8.10 8.23 30.75
N ALA A 16 7.21 7.41 31.29
CA ALA A 16 7.04 6.03 30.85
C ALA A 16 6.55 6.05 29.39
N ALA A 17 7.47 5.90 28.44
CA ALA A 17 7.10 5.60 27.07
C ALA A 17 6.39 4.24 27.09
N GLY A 18 5.09 4.22 26.79
CA GLY A 18 4.32 2.99 26.71
C GLY A 18 4.92 2.04 25.67
N ALA A 19 4.85 0.74 25.93
CA ALA A 19 5.29 -0.27 24.97
C ALA A 19 4.47 -0.15 23.66
N VAL A 20 5.16 -0.07 22.53
CA VAL A 20 4.52 -0.03 21.20
C VAL A 20 3.87 -1.38 20.94
N SER A 21 2.59 -1.37 20.57
CA SER A 21 1.79 -2.56 20.29
C SER A 21 0.88 -2.30 19.09
N VAL A 22 0.30 -3.38 18.54
CA VAL A 22 -0.69 -3.26 17.47
C VAL A 22 -1.87 -2.42 17.98
N SER A 23 -2.20 -1.35 17.26
CA SER A 23 -3.41 -0.56 17.51
C SER A 23 -4.56 -1.11 16.66
N GLY A 24 -5.71 -1.34 17.30
CA GLY A 24 -6.90 -1.87 16.63
C GLY A 24 -6.76 -3.32 16.16
N ALA A 25 -7.59 -3.70 15.17
CA ALA A 25 -7.58 -5.02 14.56
C ALA A 25 -8.04 -4.93 13.09
N ALA A 26 -7.55 -5.85 12.25
CA ALA A 26 -7.95 -5.91 10.85
C ALA A 26 -9.47 -6.06 10.68
N GLU A 27 -10.08 -5.18 9.89
CA GLU A 27 -11.41 -5.38 9.32
C GLU A 27 -11.35 -6.17 8.01
N GLY A 28 -12.51 -6.64 7.53
CA GLY A 28 -12.61 -7.27 6.21
C GLY A 28 -11.93 -8.64 6.15
N PHE A 29 -11.35 -8.97 4.99
CA PHE A 29 -10.96 -10.34 4.68
C PHE A 29 -9.83 -10.89 5.56
N ALA A 30 -8.87 -10.06 5.99
CA ALA A 30 -7.80 -10.47 6.91
C ALA A 30 -8.19 -10.38 8.40
N LYS A 31 -9.47 -10.19 8.72
CA LYS A 31 -9.96 -10.20 10.11
C LYS A 31 -9.51 -11.48 10.82
N GLY A 32 -8.88 -11.32 11.97
CA GLY A 32 -8.33 -12.40 12.79
C GLY A 32 -6.82 -12.61 12.63
N VAL A 33 -6.13 -11.79 11.84
CA VAL A 33 -4.66 -11.76 11.81
C VAL A 33 -4.12 -11.41 13.20
N THR A 34 -3.01 -12.05 13.58
CA THR A 34 -2.36 -11.87 14.89
C THR A 34 -0.89 -11.48 14.78
N GLY A 35 -0.27 -11.68 13.62
CA GLY A 35 1.14 -11.39 13.42
C GLY A 35 2.03 -12.21 14.36
N GLY A 36 2.99 -11.56 15.00
CA GLY A 36 3.81 -12.15 16.06
C GLY A 36 3.10 -12.38 17.39
N GLY A 37 1.79 -12.08 17.48
CA GLY A 37 0.97 -12.30 18.66
C GLY A 37 1.50 -11.58 19.90
N SER A 38 1.69 -12.32 21.00
CA SER A 38 2.17 -11.80 22.28
C SER A 38 3.70 -11.94 22.46
N ALA A 39 4.46 -12.14 21.38
CA ALA A 39 5.92 -12.17 21.47
C ALA A 39 6.46 -10.86 22.04
N SER A 40 7.52 -10.94 22.85
CA SER A 40 8.17 -9.74 23.37
C SER A 40 8.74 -8.89 22.23
N ALA A 41 8.52 -7.58 22.29
CA ALA A 41 8.99 -6.65 21.28
C ALA A 41 10.52 -6.66 21.19
N VAL A 42 11.04 -6.71 19.96
CA VAL A 42 12.45 -6.49 19.64
C VAL A 42 12.62 -5.17 18.92
N TYR A 43 13.74 -4.50 19.17
CA TYR A 43 14.08 -3.19 18.64
C TYR A 43 15.39 -3.31 17.86
N PRO A 44 15.35 -3.63 16.55
CA PRO A 44 16.56 -3.71 15.76
C PRO A 44 17.32 -2.38 15.82
N THR A 45 18.64 -2.46 15.89
CA THR A 45 19.54 -1.31 15.93
C THR A 45 20.29 -1.11 14.62
N THR A 46 20.34 -2.16 13.79
CA THR A 46 20.98 -2.18 12.47
C THR A 46 20.04 -2.72 11.39
N THR A 47 20.35 -2.45 10.13
CA THR A 47 19.67 -3.04 8.97
C THR A 47 19.76 -4.57 8.97
N ASP A 48 20.90 -5.13 9.41
CA ASP A 48 21.11 -6.57 9.46
C ASP A 48 20.23 -7.24 10.52
N GLU A 49 20.08 -6.63 11.69
CA GLU A 49 19.15 -7.10 12.73
C GLU A 49 17.70 -7.04 12.25
N LEU A 50 17.32 -5.97 11.55
CA LEU A 50 16.00 -5.86 10.95
C LEU A 50 15.74 -6.99 9.95
N VAL A 51 16.66 -7.22 9.01
CA VAL A 51 16.56 -8.31 8.03
C VAL A 51 16.50 -9.68 8.74
N SER A 52 17.33 -9.89 9.76
CA SER A 52 17.36 -11.13 10.53
C SER A 52 16.03 -11.41 11.21
N TYR A 53 15.46 -10.44 11.93
CA TYR A 53 14.19 -10.61 12.63
C TYR A 53 13.00 -10.81 11.67
N LEU A 54 13.01 -10.16 10.51
CA LEU A 54 11.96 -10.31 9.51
C LEU A 54 11.99 -11.71 8.85
N GLY A 55 13.18 -12.26 8.62
CA GLY A 55 13.38 -13.50 7.88
C GLY A 55 13.38 -14.77 8.73
N ASP A 56 13.48 -14.68 10.05
CA ASP A 56 13.55 -15.87 10.90
C ASP A 56 12.20 -16.59 11.07
N SER A 57 12.27 -17.82 11.59
CA SER A 57 11.10 -18.69 11.77
C SER A 57 10.32 -18.45 13.07
N SER A 58 10.75 -17.53 13.93
CA SER A 58 10.09 -17.27 15.21
C SER A 58 8.98 -16.24 15.07
N PRO A 59 7.87 -16.35 15.81
CA PRO A 59 6.93 -15.25 15.94
C PRO A 59 7.61 -14.01 16.52
N ARG A 60 7.48 -12.85 15.87
CA ARG A 60 8.19 -11.62 16.27
C ARG A 60 7.27 -10.40 16.28
N VAL A 61 7.40 -9.57 17.30
CA VAL A 61 6.95 -8.17 17.30
C VAL A 61 8.19 -7.29 17.14
N ILE A 62 8.31 -6.61 16.01
CA ILE A 62 9.51 -5.86 15.58
C ILE A 62 9.13 -4.39 15.55
N VAL A 63 9.74 -3.58 16.42
CA VAL A 63 9.43 -2.16 16.55
C VAL A 63 10.53 -1.32 15.90
N LEU A 64 10.16 -0.54 14.89
CA LEU A 64 11.02 0.41 14.21
C LEU A 64 10.89 1.78 14.89
N ASP A 65 11.93 2.18 15.62
CA ASP A 65 12.01 3.46 16.33
C ASP A 65 12.90 4.49 15.63
N ARG A 66 13.39 4.16 14.43
CA ARG A 66 14.30 4.96 13.62
C ARG A 66 14.18 4.62 12.13
N THR A 67 14.90 5.39 11.32
CA THR A 67 15.13 5.08 9.91
C THR A 67 16.16 3.97 9.75
N PHE A 68 15.81 2.93 9.01
CA PHE A 68 16.70 1.91 8.48
C PHE A 68 16.96 2.22 7.01
N ASP A 69 18.10 2.84 6.72
CA ASP A 69 18.49 3.22 5.35
C ASP A 69 19.34 2.13 4.72
N PHE A 70 18.79 1.48 3.68
CA PHE A 70 19.45 0.47 2.87
C PHE A 70 20.13 1.06 1.63
N THR A 71 20.03 2.37 1.40
CA THR A 71 20.67 3.00 0.25
C THR A 71 22.19 2.81 0.34
N GLY A 72 22.80 2.29 -0.72
CA GLY A 72 24.23 2.02 -0.82
C GLY A 72 24.69 0.72 -0.17
N THR A 73 23.84 0.00 0.57
CA THR A 73 24.27 -1.22 1.29
C THR A 73 24.62 -2.38 0.36
N GLU A 74 24.09 -2.37 -0.86
CA GLU A 74 24.33 -3.40 -1.89
C GLU A 74 25.05 -2.84 -3.13
N GLY A 75 25.62 -1.64 -3.01
CA GLY A 75 26.30 -0.94 -4.10
C GLY A 75 25.37 -0.52 -5.25
N THR A 76 25.98 -0.09 -6.35
CA THR A 76 25.26 0.37 -7.54
C THR A 76 25.60 -0.46 -8.77
N THR A 77 24.68 -0.50 -9.73
CA THR A 77 24.88 -1.13 -11.04
C THR A 77 24.66 -0.11 -12.15
N THR A 78 25.62 -0.02 -13.08
CA THR A 78 25.43 0.69 -14.36
C THR A 78 25.13 -0.32 -15.46
N ALA A 79 24.02 -0.14 -16.16
CA ALA A 79 23.57 -1.04 -17.21
C ALA A 79 22.83 -0.28 -18.33
N THR A 80 22.51 -0.98 -19.41
CA THR A 80 21.63 -0.46 -20.46
C THR A 80 20.17 -0.61 -20.06
N GLY A 81 19.42 0.50 -20.15
CA GLY A 81 17.96 0.57 -20.03
C GLY A 81 17.34 1.22 -21.27
N CYS A 82 16.09 1.65 -21.15
CA CYS A 82 15.38 2.37 -22.21
C CYS A 82 14.60 3.58 -21.66
N ALA A 83 14.27 4.52 -22.54
CA ALA A 83 13.51 5.75 -22.25
C ALA A 83 12.15 5.78 -22.98
N PRO A 84 11.20 4.87 -22.67
CA PRO A 84 9.94 4.74 -23.42
C PRO A 84 9.01 5.95 -23.28
N TRP A 85 9.13 6.71 -22.19
CA TRP A 85 8.28 7.86 -21.90
C TRP A 85 8.90 9.22 -22.26
N GLY A 86 10.06 9.19 -22.91
CA GLY A 86 10.83 10.39 -23.26
C GLY A 86 12.10 10.57 -22.42
N THR A 87 12.95 11.49 -22.88
CA THR A 87 14.31 11.71 -22.34
C THR A 87 14.43 12.96 -21.49
N ALA A 88 13.33 13.66 -21.22
CA ALA A 88 13.33 14.82 -20.33
C ALA A 88 13.71 14.41 -18.90
N SER A 89 14.29 15.35 -18.14
CA SER A 89 14.83 15.07 -16.80
C SER A 89 13.80 14.55 -15.79
N ALA A 90 12.53 14.95 -15.94
CA ALA A 90 11.40 14.54 -15.11
C ALA A 90 10.75 13.21 -15.53
N CYS A 91 11.16 12.64 -16.66
CA CYS A 91 10.68 11.33 -17.09
C CYS A 91 11.41 10.21 -16.34
N GLN A 92 10.68 9.17 -15.98
CA GLN A 92 11.30 7.90 -15.58
C GLN A 92 12.01 7.24 -16.77
N LEU A 93 12.99 6.41 -16.45
CA LEU A 93 13.61 5.46 -17.37
C LEU A 93 13.27 4.04 -16.89
N ALA A 94 13.47 3.04 -17.73
CA ALA A 94 13.31 1.64 -17.34
C ALA A 94 14.64 0.90 -17.37
N ILE A 95 14.92 0.14 -16.31
CA ILE A 95 15.99 -0.88 -16.33
C ILE A 95 15.52 -2.00 -17.27
N ASN A 96 16.42 -2.51 -18.13
CA ASN A 96 16.09 -3.63 -19.03
C ASN A 96 16.06 -4.99 -18.31
N GLN A 97 15.31 -5.07 -17.20
CA GLN A 97 15.18 -6.29 -16.41
C GLN A 97 14.48 -7.36 -17.24
N ASN A 98 15.04 -8.57 -17.31
CA ASN A 98 14.47 -9.71 -18.06
C ASN A 98 14.12 -9.38 -19.53
N ASN A 99 14.95 -8.55 -20.19
CA ASN A 99 14.72 -8.08 -21.56
C ASN A 99 13.42 -7.26 -21.74
N TRP A 100 12.92 -6.60 -20.69
CA TRP A 100 11.67 -5.85 -20.75
C TRP A 100 11.66 -4.77 -21.84
N CYS A 101 12.73 -3.98 -21.98
CA CYS A 101 12.83 -2.98 -23.04
C CYS A 101 12.74 -3.64 -24.42
N THR A 102 13.46 -4.75 -24.64
CA THR A 102 13.45 -5.46 -25.93
C THR A 102 12.08 -6.05 -26.26
N ASN A 103 11.38 -6.58 -25.26
CA ASN A 103 10.14 -7.32 -25.47
C ASN A 103 8.89 -6.44 -25.52
N TYR A 104 8.88 -5.33 -24.78
CA TYR A 104 7.69 -4.49 -24.59
C TYR A 104 7.84 -3.08 -25.16
N GLU A 105 9.07 -2.58 -25.31
CA GLU A 105 9.35 -1.22 -25.79
C GLU A 105 10.49 -1.23 -26.84
N PRO A 106 10.38 -2.05 -27.92
CA PRO A 106 11.50 -2.28 -28.84
C PRO A 106 11.98 -1.02 -29.56
N ASP A 107 11.11 -0.02 -29.70
CA ASP A 107 11.39 1.25 -30.37
C ASP A 107 11.88 2.34 -29.40
N ALA A 108 11.92 2.08 -28.10
CA ALA A 108 12.35 3.07 -27.12
C ALA A 108 13.87 3.32 -27.19
N PRO A 109 14.32 4.58 -27.05
CA PRO A 109 15.75 4.89 -27.04
C PRO A 109 16.49 4.15 -25.93
N SER A 110 17.60 3.50 -26.28
CA SER A 110 18.51 2.91 -25.29
C SER A 110 19.27 3.99 -24.53
N VAL A 111 19.39 3.83 -23.21
CA VAL A 111 20.05 4.79 -22.31
C VAL A 111 20.90 4.06 -21.28
N SER A 112 21.94 4.72 -20.77
CA SER A 112 22.67 4.24 -19.59
C SER A 112 21.87 4.55 -18.33
N VAL A 113 21.65 3.55 -17.48
CA VAL A 113 21.00 3.69 -16.17
C VAL A 113 21.99 3.30 -15.08
N THR A 114 21.98 4.02 -13.96
CA THR A 114 22.78 3.68 -12.76
C THR A 114 21.86 3.71 -11.55
N TYR A 115 21.65 2.56 -10.92
CA TYR A 115 20.67 2.40 -9.85
C TYR A 115 21.30 1.71 -8.64
N ASP A 116 20.66 1.89 -7.49
CA ASP A 116 21.04 1.24 -6.24
C ASP A 116 20.51 -0.19 -6.20
N ASN A 117 21.37 -1.17 -5.92
CA ASN A 117 20.97 -2.58 -5.95
C ASN A 117 20.01 -2.94 -4.81
N ALA A 118 20.06 -2.22 -3.68
CA ALA A 118 19.26 -2.56 -2.51
C ALA A 118 17.74 -2.43 -2.80
N GLY A 119 17.36 -1.50 -3.68
CA GLY A 119 15.96 -1.28 -4.04
C GLY A 119 15.34 -2.40 -4.88
N VAL A 120 16.14 -3.17 -5.62
CA VAL A 120 15.66 -4.11 -6.64
C VAL A 120 14.85 -5.27 -6.05
N LEU A 121 15.22 -5.74 -4.85
CA LEU A 121 14.58 -6.88 -4.22
C LEU A 121 14.25 -6.59 -2.76
N GLY A 122 12.97 -6.59 -2.40
CA GLY A 122 12.53 -6.36 -1.02
C GLY A 122 13.01 -7.41 -0.01
N ILE A 123 13.10 -7.00 1.26
CA ILE A 123 13.44 -7.84 2.41
C ILE A 123 12.40 -8.95 2.53
N THR A 124 12.84 -10.20 2.64
CA THR A 124 11.92 -11.32 2.82
C THR A 124 11.32 -11.27 4.23
N VAL A 125 9.99 -11.33 4.31
CA VAL A 125 9.24 -11.38 5.57
C VAL A 125 8.63 -12.78 5.71
N ALA A 126 9.04 -13.49 6.75
CA ALA A 126 8.52 -14.82 7.08
C ALA A 126 7.15 -14.73 7.79
N SER A 127 6.52 -15.87 8.05
CA SER A 127 5.24 -15.92 8.78
C SER A 127 5.33 -15.40 10.21
N ASP A 128 4.18 -15.06 10.78
CA ASP A 128 4.01 -14.68 12.20
C ASP A 128 4.85 -13.46 12.60
N LYS A 129 4.77 -12.40 11.79
CA LYS A 129 5.49 -11.14 12.02
C LYS A 129 4.53 -10.00 12.27
N THR A 130 4.84 -9.20 13.28
CA THR A 130 4.25 -7.87 13.48
C THR A 130 5.36 -6.83 13.34
N ILE A 131 5.25 -5.95 12.36
CA ILE A 131 6.18 -4.84 12.12
C ILE A 131 5.46 -3.55 12.51
N LEU A 132 5.99 -2.83 13.51
CA LEU A 132 5.36 -1.62 14.06
C LEU A 132 6.32 -0.44 13.95
N GLY A 133 5.85 0.74 13.55
CA GLY A 133 6.61 1.96 13.76
C GLY A 133 6.26 2.66 15.08
N SER A 134 7.27 3.23 15.72
CA SER A 134 7.11 4.06 16.92
C SER A 134 6.86 5.52 16.52
N GLY A 135 5.66 6.04 16.80
CA GLY A 135 5.26 7.40 16.41
C GLY A 135 5.41 7.59 14.89
N SER A 136 6.25 8.54 14.48
CA SER A 136 6.59 8.81 13.08
C SER A 136 8.02 8.42 12.70
N SER A 137 8.70 7.62 13.53
CA SER A 137 10.14 7.35 13.37
C SER A 137 10.47 6.09 12.59
N GLY A 138 9.55 5.12 12.52
CA GLY A 138 9.78 3.82 11.87
C GLY A 138 9.78 3.90 10.35
N ILE A 139 10.95 4.06 9.74
CA ILE A 139 11.10 4.26 8.29
C ILE A 139 12.04 3.20 7.73
N ILE A 140 11.66 2.55 6.63
CA ILE A 140 12.55 1.74 5.79
C ILE A 140 12.82 2.54 4.52
N LYS A 141 14.09 2.86 4.25
CA LYS A 141 14.49 3.67 3.11
C LYS A 141 15.37 2.87 2.16
N GLY A 142 15.16 3.01 0.86
CA GLY A 142 16.01 2.40 -0.17
C GLY A 142 15.75 0.91 -0.43
N LYS A 143 14.85 0.25 0.32
CA LYS A 143 14.50 -1.16 0.13
C LYS A 143 13.05 -1.44 0.56
N GLY A 144 12.38 -2.36 -0.13
CA GLY A 144 10.99 -2.74 0.12
C GLY A 144 10.84 -3.96 1.04
N LEU A 145 9.59 -4.39 1.24
CA LEU A 145 9.24 -5.64 1.93
C LEU A 145 8.64 -6.65 0.94
N ARG A 146 8.93 -7.93 1.14
CA ARG A 146 8.53 -9.02 0.26
C ARG A 146 8.00 -10.21 1.06
N ILE A 147 6.69 -10.42 1.02
CA ILE A 147 5.98 -11.54 1.67
C ILE A 147 5.67 -12.58 0.60
N VAL A 148 6.40 -13.70 0.63
CA VAL A 148 6.36 -14.69 -0.46
C VAL A 148 6.46 -16.11 0.06
N SER A 149 6.38 -17.08 -0.86
CA SER A 149 6.73 -18.48 -0.59
C SER A 149 5.88 -19.13 0.51
N GLY A 150 4.61 -18.74 0.61
CA GLY A 150 3.64 -19.28 1.57
C GLY A 150 3.65 -18.57 2.92
N ALA A 151 4.37 -17.46 3.06
CA ALA A 151 4.38 -16.67 4.29
C ALA A 151 2.96 -16.16 4.63
N SER A 152 2.58 -16.24 5.90
CA SER A 152 1.23 -15.88 6.33
C SER A 152 1.18 -15.32 7.75
N ASN A 153 0.04 -14.75 8.13
CA ASN A 153 -0.20 -14.15 9.44
C ASN A 153 0.79 -13.01 9.74
N ILE A 154 0.69 -11.92 8.97
CA ILE A 154 1.61 -10.79 9.04
C ILE A 154 0.86 -9.48 9.24
N ILE A 155 1.34 -8.65 10.16
CA ILE A 155 0.86 -7.29 10.40
C ILE A 155 2.01 -6.32 10.09
N ILE A 156 1.74 -5.32 9.28
CA ILE A 156 2.63 -4.18 9.02
C ILE A 156 1.85 -2.93 9.39
N GLN A 157 2.26 -2.23 10.45
CA GLN A 157 1.53 -1.08 10.97
C GLN A 157 2.41 0.13 11.26
N ASN A 158 1.95 1.31 10.84
CA ASN A 158 2.53 2.60 11.23
C ASN A 158 4.02 2.79 10.85
N ILE A 159 4.43 2.31 9.67
CA ILE A 159 5.79 2.54 9.13
C ILE A 159 5.73 3.35 7.82
N ALA A 160 6.87 3.89 7.40
CA ALA A 160 7.03 4.39 6.03
C ALA A 160 8.03 3.54 5.24
N ILE A 161 7.77 3.36 3.95
CA ILE A 161 8.70 2.75 2.99
C ILE A 161 8.91 3.73 1.84
N THR A 162 10.13 4.26 1.69
CA THR A 162 10.37 5.37 0.75
C THR A 162 11.72 5.32 0.05
N ASP A 163 11.82 6.07 -1.05
CA ASP A 163 13.09 6.36 -1.75
C ASP A 163 13.76 5.11 -2.36
N LEU A 164 13.00 4.33 -3.12
CA LEU A 164 13.49 3.14 -3.82
C LEU A 164 13.67 3.46 -5.30
N ASN A 165 14.88 3.86 -5.70
CA ASN A 165 15.22 4.15 -7.11
C ASN A 165 14.14 4.93 -7.88
N PRO A 166 13.71 6.13 -7.45
CA PRO A 166 12.50 6.78 -7.96
C PRO A 166 12.49 7.03 -9.48
N LYS A 167 13.68 7.20 -10.09
CA LYS A 167 13.84 7.44 -11.52
C LYS A 167 13.68 6.18 -12.39
N TYR A 168 13.76 4.99 -11.81
CA TYR A 168 13.93 3.74 -12.56
C TYR A 168 12.75 2.80 -12.34
N VAL A 169 11.95 2.59 -13.38
CA VAL A 169 11.02 1.46 -13.45
C VAL A 169 11.84 0.17 -13.44
N TRP A 170 11.35 -0.81 -12.67
CA TRP A 170 12.08 -2.02 -12.24
C TRP A 170 13.19 -1.78 -11.20
N GLY A 171 13.35 -0.55 -10.71
CA GLY A 171 14.30 -0.21 -9.66
C GLY A 171 13.87 -0.62 -8.25
N GLY A 172 12.59 -0.97 -8.05
CA GLY A 172 12.09 -1.49 -6.79
C GLY A 172 10.59 -1.32 -6.61
N ASP A 173 10.02 -2.18 -5.78
CA ASP A 173 8.64 -2.09 -5.27
C ASP A 173 8.67 -1.93 -3.75
N ALA A 174 7.75 -1.15 -3.19
CA ALA A 174 7.73 -0.90 -1.75
C ALA A 174 7.22 -2.11 -0.95
N ILE A 175 6.08 -2.68 -1.35
CA ILE A 175 5.51 -3.88 -0.71
C ILE A 175 5.08 -4.87 -1.78
N THR A 176 5.63 -6.09 -1.69
CA THR A 176 5.31 -7.22 -2.59
C THR A 176 4.71 -8.37 -1.80
N LEU A 177 3.55 -8.83 -2.21
CA LEU A 177 2.96 -10.11 -1.81
C LEU A 177 2.93 -11.03 -3.03
N ASN A 178 3.34 -12.29 -2.86
CA ASN A 178 3.18 -13.31 -3.89
C ASN A 178 3.24 -14.70 -3.26
N ASN A 179 2.09 -15.38 -3.17
CA ASN A 179 1.90 -16.63 -2.41
C ASN A 179 1.93 -16.35 -0.91
N ALA A 180 0.89 -15.66 -0.42
CA ALA A 180 0.73 -15.24 0.97
C ALA A 180 -0.71 -15.47 1.48
N ASP A 181 -0.96 -15.30 2.78
CA ASP A 181 -2.32 -15.29 3.34
C ASP A 181 -2.35 -14.56 4.69
N MET A 182 -3.51 -14.01 5.05
CA MET A 182 -3.73 -13.29 6.32
C MET A 182 -2.70 -12.18 6.54
N VAL A 183 -2.69 -11.21 5.63
CA VAL A 183 -1.80 -10.04 5.70
C VAL A 183 -2.61 -8.78 5.96
N TRP A 184 -2.18 -7.98 6.94
CA TRP A 184 -2.75 -6.68 7.24
C TRP A 184 -1.71 -5.57 7.13
N ILE A 185 -1.95 -4.62 6.23
CA ILE A 185 -1.11 -3.45 5.97
C ILE A 185 -1.91 -2.23 6.42
N ASP A 186 -1.47 -1.58 7.49
CA ASP A 186 -2.23 -0.53 8.18
C ASP A 186 -1.42 0.71 8.51
N HIS A 187 -1.94 1.92 8.28
CA HIS A 187 -1.22 3.17 8.58
C HIS A 187 0.20 3.23 7.99
N VAL A 188 0.43 2.59 6.85
CA VAL A 188 1.71 2.65 6.13
C VAL A 188 1.72 3.85 5.20
N THR A 189 2.86 4.54 5.13
CA THR A 189 3.12 5.55 4.10
C THR A 189 4.08 4.99 3.05
N THR A 190 3.77 5.15 1.76
CA THR A 190 4.70 4.83 0.66
C THR A 190 4.92 6.06 -0.22
N ALA A 191 6.17 6.35 -0.59
CA ALA A 191 6.50 7.52 -1.39
C ALA A 191 7.81 7.36 -2.16
N ARG A 192 7.90 7.97 -3.36
CA ARG A 192 9.11 8.01 -4.20
C ARG A 192 9.65 6.60 -4.48
N ILE A 193 8.81 5.78 -5.10
CA ILE A 193 9.12 4.40 -5.46
C ILE A 193 9.31 4.31 -6.98
N GLY A 194 10.33 3.58 -7.44
CA GLY A 194 10.63 3.45 -8.87
C GLY A 194 9.52 2.74 -9.65
N ARG A 195 8.86 1.76 -9.02
CA ARG A 195 7.70 1.05 -9.57
C ARG A 195 6.57 0.96 -8.53
N GLN A 196 6.08 -0.23 -8.19
CA GLN A 196 4.81 -0.38 -7.48
C GLN A 196 4.94 0.01 -6.00
N HIS A 197 3.99 0.80 -5.51
CA HIS A 197 3.84 1.03 -4.08
C HIS A 197 3.29 -0.21 -3.37
N LEU A 198 2.39 -0.94 -4.01
CA LEU A 198 1.89 -2.23 -3.53
C LEU A 198 1.63 -3.15 -4.72
N VAL A 199 2.16 -4.37 -4.66
CA VAL A 199 1.92 -5.40 -5.67
C VAL A 199 1.55 -6.73 -5.01
N LEU A 200 0.42 -7.30 -5.43
CA LEU A 200 -0.04 -8.64 -5.11
C LEU A 200 0.03 -9.50 -6.38
N GLY A 201 0.53 -10.72 -6.24
CA GLY A 201 0.56 -11.75 -7.27
C GLY A 201 1.95 -12.03 -7.87
N THR A 202 2.02 -12.97 -8.81
CA THR A 202 0.90 -13.58 -9.55
C THR A 202 0.29 -14.84 -8.91
N SER A 203 0.86 -15.38 -7.83
CA SER A 203 0.24 -16.48 -7.07
C SER A 203 -0.90 -15.96 -6.19
N ALA A 204 -1.63 -16.85 -5.53
CA ALA A 204 -2.71 -16.46 -4.62
C ALA A 204 -2.16 -15.80 -3.35
N ASP A 205 -2.61 -14.59 -3.05
CA ASP A 205 -2.33 -13.86 -1.81
C ASP A 205 -3.48 -13.93 -0.81
N ASN A 206 -4.57 -14.62 -1.19
CA ASN A 206 -5.68 -15.03 -0.34
C ASN A 206 -6.28 -13.85 0.42
N ARG A 207 -6.23 -13.82 1.77
CA ARG A 207 -6.90 -12.80 2.58
C ARG A 207 -5.96 -11.64 2.91
N VAL A 208 -6.24 -10.48 2.33
CA VAL A 208 -5.44 -9.26 2.56
C VAL A 208 -6.35 -8.10 2.95
N THR A 209 -5.97 -7.37 4.00
CA THR A 209 -6.58 -6.07 4.34
C THR A 209 -5.53 -4.98 4.23
N VAL A 210 -5.84 -3.95 3.46
CA VAL A 210 -5.03 -2.75 3.24
C VAL A 210 -5.86 -1.58 3.76
N SER A 211 -5.52 -1.05 4.93
CA SER A 211 -6.31 -0.03 5.61
C SER A 211 -5.54 1.20 6.05
N ASN A 212 -6.19 2.37 6.01
CA ASN A 212 -5.65 3.62 6.56
C ASN A 212 -4.25 3.99 6.04
N ASN A 213 -3.85 3.50 4.87
CA ASN A 213 -2.52 3.77 4.32
C ASN A 213 -2.51 5.07 3.54
N TYR A 214 -1.36 5.73 3.51
CA TYR A 214 -1.11 6.88 2.64
C TYR A 214 -0.19 6.47 1.49
N PHE A 215 -0.78 6.34 0.30
CA PHE A 215 -0.05 6.18 -0.94
C PHE A 215 0.21 7.58 -1.50
N ASN A 216 1.48 7.99 -1.51
CA ASN A 216 1.90 9.31 -1.97
C ASN A 216 2.63 9.21 -3.31
N GLY A 217 1.93 9.56 -4.38
CA GLY A 217 2.45 9.53 -5.75
C GLY A 217 3.29 10.74 -6.16
N VAL A 218 3.52 11.72 -5.28
CA VAL A 218 4.41 12.86 -5.59
C VAL A 218 5.84 12.37 -5.80
N THR A 219 6.40 12.68 -6.97
CA THR A 219 7.75 12.25 -7.37
C THR A 219 8.39 13.25 -8.34
N ASP A 220 9.73 13.35 -8.32
CA ASP A 220 10.47 14.14 -9.30
C ASP A 220 10.55 13.45 -10.67
N TYR A 221 10.32 12.12 -10.70
CA TYR A 221 10.41 11.29 -11.89
C TYR A 221 9.14 10.47 -12.05
N SER A 222 8.47 10.59 -13.20
CA SER A 222 7.24 9.84 -13.50
C SER A 222 7.25 9.29 -14.92
N ALA A 223 6.57 8.16 -15.14
CA ALA A 223 6.32 7.63 -16.48
C ALA A 223 5.42 8.56 -17.34
N THR A 224 4.76 9.54 -16.72
CA THR A 224 3.99 10.59 -17.38
C THR A 224 4.71 11.95 -17.42
N CYS A 225 5.97 12.00 -16.96
CA CYS A 225 6.85 13.18 -16.97
C CYS A 225 6.26 14.45 -16.33
N ASN A 226 5.31 14.32 -15.41
CA ASN A 226 4.52 15.42 -14.86
C ASN A 226 4.47 15.44 -13.32
N GLY A 227 5.20 14.54 -12.65
CA GLY A 227 5.32 14.47 -11.20
C GLY A 227 4.32 13.53 -10.51
N TYR A 228 3.47 12.85 -11.29
CA TYR A 228 2.47 11.89 -10.79
C TYR A 228 2.96 10.47 -11.00
N ALA A 229 3.12 9.69 -9.93
CA ALA A 229 3.48 8.29 -10.04
C ALA A 229 2.42 7.50 -10.82
N TYR A 230 2.83 6.70 -11.80
CA TYR A 230 1.92 5.84 -12.55
C TYR A 230 1.74 4.46 -11.89
N TRP A 231 2.76 3.99 -11.18
CA TRP A 231 2.83 2.64 -10.62
C TRP A 231 2.36 2.64 -9.16
N GLY A 232 1.06 2.80 -8.95
CA GLY A 232 0.48 2.79 -7.60
C GLY A 232 0.38 1.38 -7.03
N ILE A 233 -0.79 0.80 -7.21
CA ILE A 233 -1.27 -0.41 -6.55
C ILE A 233 -1.70 -1.41 -7.62
N TYR A 234 -1.15 -2.62 -7.58
CA TYR A 234 -1.42 -3.65 -8.56
C TYR A 234 -1.83 -4.97 -7.91
N PHE A 235 -3.11 -5.32 -8.04
CA PHE A 235 -3.68 -6.56 -7.55
C PHE A 235 -3.86 -7.54 -8.71
N ALA A 236 -2.99 -8.55 -8.76
CA ALA A 236 -2.92 -9.52 -9.86
C ALA A 236 -2.74 -10.96 -9.37
N GLY A 237 -3.10 -11.28 -8.12
CA GLY A 237 -3.07 -12.64 -7.61
C GLY A 237 -4.17 -13.53 -8.18
N SER A 238 -3.99 -14.83 -8.03
CA SER A 238 -4.80 -15.85 -8.70
C SER A 238 -6.00 -16.35 -7.88
N SER A 239 -6.17 -15.89 -6.65
CA SER A 239 -7.33 -16.22 -5.81
C SER A 239 -7.42 -15.27 -4.61
N ASP A 240 -7.47 -13.97 -4.87
CA ASP A 240 -7.30 -12.94 -3.85
C ASP A 240 -8.65 -12.39 -3.35
N LEU A 241 -8.70 -12.14 -2.05
CA LEU A 241 -9.74 -11.46 -1.31
C LEU A 241 -9.11 -10.23 -0.65
N VAL A 242 -9.27 -9.06 -1.29
CA VAL A 242 -8.64 -7.82 -0.84
C VAL A 242 -9.67 -6.85 -0.28
N THR A 243 -9.51 -6.47 0.99
CA THR A 243 -10.22 -5.33 1.59
C THR A 243 -9.33 -4.10 1.48
N PHE A 244 -9.80 -3.05 0.83
CA PHE A 244 -9.10 -1.79 0.67
C PHE A 244 -9.94 -0.70 1.33
N LYS A 245 -9.60 -0.28 2.56
CA LYS A 245 -10.44 0.58 3.39
C LYS A 245 -9.73 1.82 3.93
N GLY A 246 -10.34 3.00 3.81
CA GLY A 246 -9.83 4.19 4.50
C GLY A 246 -8.46 4.67 3.99
N ASN A 247 -8.00 4.21 2.83
CA ASN A 247 -6.70 4.59 2.29
C ASN A 247 -6.79 5.96 1.62
N TYR A 248 -5.70 6.73 1.75
CA TYR A 248 -5.50 7.97 1.02
C TYR A 248 -4.60 7.71 -0.18
N VAL A 249 -5.16 7.81 -1.39
CA VAL A 249 -4.46 7.64 -2.66
C VAL A 249 -4.31 8.99 -3.32
N TYR A 250 -3.09 9.53 -3.31
CA TYR A 250 -2.83 10.93 -3.67
C TYR A 250 -1.81 11.05 -4.79
N HIS A 251 -2.09 11.89 -5.79
CA HIS A 251 -1.11 12.33 -6.78
C HIS A 251 -0.57 11.22 -7.70
N PHE A 252 -1.46 10.36 -8.20
CA PHE A 252 -1.15 9.29 -9.15
C PHE A 252 -1.68 9.59 -10.56
N SER A 253 -1.12 8.92 -11.57
CA SER A 253 -1.57 9.00 -12.97
C SER A 253 -2.08 7.67 -13.54
N GLY A 254 -2.01 6.58 -12.78
CA GLY A 254 -2.49 5.26 -13.20
C GLY A 254 -2.46 4.24 -12.07
N ARG A 255 -2.90 3.01 -12.36
CA ARG A 255 -2.85 1.83 -11.47
C ARG A 255 -3.20 2.15 -10.02
N SER A 256 -4.33 2.80 -9.78
CA SER A 256 -4.71 3.28 -8.45
C SER A 256 -6.13 2.86 -8.09
N PRO A 257 -6.45 1.55 -8.02
CA PRO A 257 -5.60 0.38 -8.29
C PRO A 257 -5.80 -0.21 -9.71
N LYS A 258 -4.85 -1.03 -10.15
CA LYS A 258 -5.07 -2.01 -11.24
C LYS A 258 -5.48 -3.35 -10.63
N VAL A 259 -6.57 -3.95 -11.11
CA VAL A 259 -7.17 -5.18 -10.58
C VAL A 259 -7.40 -6.18 -11.70
N GLN A 260 -6.86 -7.38 -11.56
CA GLN A 260 -7.00 -8.47 -12.54
C GLN A 260 -6.66 -9.83 -11.90
N GLY A 261 -6.46 -10.86 -12.73
CA GLY A 261 -6.11 -12.20 -12.27
C GLY A 261 -7.37 -12.92 -11.83
N ASN A 262 -7.52 -13.14 -10.54
CA ASN A 262 -8.78 -13.58 -9.94
C ASN A 262 -8.87 -12.95 -8.56
N THR A 263 -9.21 -11.66 -8.55
CA THR A 263 -9.17 -10.80 -7.38
C THR A 263 -10.56 -10.26 -7.09
N LEU A 264 -11.08 -10.55 -5.90
CA LEU A 264 -12.25 -9.88 -5.32
C LEU A 264 -11.79 -8.71 -4.45
N LEU A 265 -12.01 -7.49 -4.93
CA LEU A 265 -11.69 -6.26 -4.24
C LEU A 265 -12.95 -5.65 -3.59
N HIS A 266 -12.88 -5.40 -2.29
CA HIS A 266 -13.81 -4.53 -1.56
C HIS A 266 -13.14 -3.17 -1.31
N ALA A 267 -13.41 -2.19 -2.16
CA ALA A 267 -12.93 -0.83 -2.02
C ALA A 267 -13.96 0.03 -1.27
N VAL A 268 -13.70 0.30 0.01
CA VAL A 268 -14.67 0.94 0.90
C VAL A 268 -14.10 2.15 1.65
N ASN A 269 -14.80 3.29 1.61
CA ASN A 269 -14.42 4.50 2.34
C ASN A 269 -12.98 5.00 2.14
N ASN A 270 -12.41 4.82 0.95
CA ASN A 270 -11.11 5.40 0.59
C ASN A 270 -11.27 6.81 0.01
N TYR A 271 -10.17 7.55 -0.05
CA TYR A 271 -10.11 8.89 -0.60
C TYR A 271 -9.07 8.95 -1.73
N TRP A 272 -9.53 9.12 -2.96
CA TRP A 272 -8.69 9.42 -4.12
C TRP A 272 -8.65 10.92 -4.35
N TYR A 273 -7.45 11.48 -4.43
CA TYR A 273 -7.26 12.91 -4.66
C TYR A 273 -6.18 13.20 -5.67
N ASP A 274 -6.49 14.14 -6.57
CA ASP A 274 -5.53 14.76 -7.47
C ASP A 274 -4.88 13.74 -8.42
N SER A 275 -5.57 13.40 -9.50
CA SER A 275 -5.06 12.52 -10.56
C SER A 275 -5.17 13.18 -11.91
N THR A 276 -4.04 13.29 -12.62
CA THR A 276 -4.00 13.78 -14.01
C THR A 276 -4.30 12.70 -15.04
N GLY A 277 -4.33 11.43 -14.64
CA GLY A 277 -4.67 10.29 -15.50
C GLY A 277 -5.90 9.56 -14.95
N HIS A 278 -5.79 8.25 -14.80
CA HIS A 278 -6.87 7.40 -14.31
C HIS A 278 -6.57 6.74 -12.96
N SER A 279 -7.62 6.29 -12.27
CA SER A 279 -7.50 5.52 -11.04
C SER A 279 -7.62 4.02 -11.29
N PHE A 280 -8.84 3.50 -11.44
CA PHE A 280 -9.08 2.07 -11.60
C PHE A 280 -8.72 1.59 -13.01
N GLU A 281 -8.00 0.46 -13.08
CA GLU A 281 -7.92 -0.38 -14.28
C GLU A 281 -8.47 -1.76 -13.90
N ILE A 282 -9.52 -2.22 -14.56
CA ILE A 282 -10.20 -3.48 -14.19
C ILE A 282 -10.10 -4.45 -15.37
N GLY A 283 -9.07 -5.29 -15.33
CA GLY A 283 -8.81 -6.33 -16.32
C GLY A 283 -9.66 -7.58 -16.09
N ALA A 284 -9.57 -8.53 -17.02
CA ALA A 284 -10.24 -9.82 -16.89
C ALA A 284 -9.94 -10.51 -15.55
N GLY A 285 -11.00 -11.04 -14.91
CA GLY A 285 -10.95 -11.69 -13.60
C GLY A 285 -10.81 -10.74 -12.40
N GLY A 286 -10.84 -9.43 -12.62
CA GLY A 286 -11.06 -8.44 -11.57
C GLY A 286 -12.54 -8.31 -11.21
N TYR A 287 -12.86 -8.36 -9.91
CA TYR A 287 -14.20 -8.16 -9.38
C TYR A 287 -14.16 -7.06 -8.32
N VAL A 288 -14.78 -5.92 -8.58
CA VAL A 288 -14.65 -4.74 -7.70
C VAL A 288 -16.01 -4.31 -7.17
N LEU A 289 -16.16 -4.33 -5.86
CA LEU A 289 -17.22 -3.60 -5.15
C LEU A 289 -16.63 -2.30 -4.60
N ALA A 290 -17.09 -1.16 -5.11
CA ALA A 290 -16.69 0.16 -4.65
C ALA A 290 -17.86 0.89 -3.98
N GLU A 291 -17.75 1.18 -2.69
CA GLU A 291 -18.80 1.84 -1.90
C GLU A 291 -18.24 2.89 -0.92
N GLY A 292 -18.95 4.01 -0.74
CA GLY A 292 -18.63 5.02 0.28
C GLY A 292 -17.28 5.73 0.08
N ASN A 293 -16.66 5.59 -1.08
CA ASN A 293 -15.39 6.23 -1.41
C ASN A 293 -15.59 7.68 -1.85
N VAL A 294 -14.51 8.43 -1.89
CA VAL A 294 -14.48 9.79 -2.43
C VAL A 294 -13.50 9.86 -3.59
N PHE A 295 -13.94 10.46 -4.70
CA PHE A 295 -13.10 10.82 -5.84
C PHE A 295 -13.11 12.34 -5.97
N GLN A 296 -11.97 12.96 -5.70
CA GLN A 296 -11.81 14.41 -5.75
C GLN A 296 -10.68 14.76 -6.73
N ASN A 297 -10.98 15.55 -7.77
CA ASN A 297 -10.02 15.89 -8.83
C ASN A 297 -9.42 14.66 -9.54
N ILE A 298 -10.26 13.66 -9.82
CA ILE A 298 -9.87 12.44 -10.54
C ILE A 298 -10.42 12.50 -11.96
N ALA A 299 -9.55 12.78 -12.93
CA ALA A 299 -9.97 12.94 -14.33
C ALA A 299 -10.74 11.72 -14.84
N THR A 300 -10.19 10.52 -14.63
CA THR A 300 -10.81 9.26 -15.04
C THR A 300 -10.85 8.27 -13.86
N PRO A 301 -11.95 8.19 -13.08
CA PRO A 301 -12.03 7.25 -11.96
C PRO A 301 -11.84 5.79 -12.37
N VAL A 302 -12.28 5.40 -13.58
CA VAL A 302 -12.03 4.07 -14.15
C VAL A 302 -11.71 4.16 -15.63
N GLU A 303 -10.61 3.53 -16.02
CA GLU A 303 -10.16 3.48 -17.41
C GLU A 303 -11.00 2.47 -18.21
N SER A 304 -11.30 2.80 -19.46
CA SER A 304 -12.06 1.96 -20.39
C SER A 304 -11.13 1.28 -21.40
N PRO A 305 -11.42 0.05 -21.86
CA PRO A 305 -12.55 -0.79 -21.47
C PRO A 305 -12.39 -1.43 -20.08
N ILE A 306 -13.53 -1.68 -19.44
CA ILE A 306 -13.61 -2.54 -18.24
C ILE A 306 -13.80 -3.97 -18.73
N GLU A 307 -12.83 -4.83 -18.46
CA GLU A 307 -12.85 -6.25 -18.86
C GLU A 307 -13.31 -7.19 -17.73
N GLY A 308 -13.21 -6.73 -16.48
CA GLY A 308 -13.74 -7.43 -15.30
C GLY A 308 -15.18 -7.05 -14.98
N GLN A 309 -15.59 -7.18 -13.71
CA GLN A 309 -16.91 -6.76 -13.23
C GLN A 309 -16.78 -5.68 -12.16
N LEU A 310 -17.68 -4.69 -12.21
CA LEU A 310 -17.65 -3.55 -11.31
C LEU A 310 -19.06 -3.20 -10.81
N PHE A 311 -19.20 -3.11 -9.49
CA PHE A 311 -20.36 -2.52 -8.84
C PHE A 311 -19.92 -1.24 -8.11
N THR A 312 -20.32 -0.08 -8.64
CA THR A 312 -19.90 1.24 -8.10
C THR A 312 -20.88 1.80 -7.08
N SER A 313 -21.81 0.98 -6.59
CA SER A 313 -22.87 1.42 -5.67
C SER A 313 -23.61 2.68 -6.16
N PRO A 314 -24.16 2.65 -7.40
CA PRO A 314 -24.47 3.87 -8.18
C PRO A 314 -25.56 4.75 -7.55
N ASP A 315 -26.52 4.16 -6.84
CA ASP A 315 -27.62 4.87 -6.20
C ASP A 315 -28.24 4.04 -5.07
N THR A 316 -28.93 4.70 -4.15
CA THR A 316 -29.52 4.06 -2.95
C THR A 316 -30.46 2.89 -3.27
N ASN A 317 -31.20 2.92 -4.38
CA ASN A 317 -32.15 1.85 -4.72
C ASN A 317 -31.42 0.63 -5.26
N THR A 318 -30.50 0.81 -6.22
CA THR A 318 -29.66 -0.27 -6.76
C THR A 318 -28.83 -0.91 -5.65
N ASN A 319 -28.37 -0.12 -4.68
CA ASN A 319 -27.54 -0.57 -3.57
C ASN A 319 -28.24 -1.52 -2.58
N THR A 320 -29.58 -1.62 -2.63
CA THR A 320 -30.33 -2.59 -1.81
C THR A 320 -29.99 -4.04 -2.14
N VAL A 321 -29.50 -4.31 -3.37
CA VAL A 321 -29.07 -5.65 -3.80
C VAL A 321 -28.00 -6.24 -2.88
N CYS A 322 -27.15 -5.39 -2.29
CA CYS A 322 -26.08 -5.79 -1.39
C CYS A 322 -26.58 -6.46 -0.10
N ALA A 323 -27.80 -6.17 0.35
CA ALA A 323 -28.35 -6.74 1.59
C ALA A 323 -28.34 -8.27 1.58
N THR A 324 -28.58 -8.87 0.40
CA THR A 324 -28.58 -10.32 0.21
C THR A 324 -27.20 -10.97 0.41
N TYR A 325 -26.12 -10.21 0.18
CA TYR A 325 -24.76 -10.74 0.11
C TYR A 325 -23.87 -10.29 1.26
N LEU A 326 -24.05 -9.03 1.69
CA LEU A 326 -23.26 -8.37 2.74
C LEU A 326 -24.01 -8.26 4.07
N GLY A 327 -25.33 -8.55 4.09
CA GLY A 327 -26.18 -8.34 5.27
C GLY A 327 -26.56 -6.88 5.51
N ARG A 328 -26.21 -5.97 4.60
CA ARG A 328 -26.54 -4.55 4.62
C ARG A 328 -26.60 -3.98 3.19
N ASN A 329 -27.27 -2.84 3.02
CA ASN A 329 -27.20 -2.09 1.78
C ASN A 329 -25.78 -1.54 1.55
N CYS A 330 -25.40 -1.38 0.28
CA CYS A 330 -24.19 -0.65 -0.08
C CYS A 330 -24.39 0.86 0.06
N VAL A 331 -23.29 1.61 0.17
CA VAL A 331 -23.30 3.08 0.31
C VAL A 331 -22.75 3.76 -0.94
N VAL A 332 -23.36 4.88 -1.33
CA VAL A 332 -22.95 5.62 -2.54
C VAL A 332 -21.56 6.23 -2.40
N ASN A 333 -20.84 6.34 -3.51
CA ASN A 333 -19.57 7.07 -3.58
C ASN A 333 -19.82 8.59 -3.78
N GLY A 334 -18.90 9.43 -3.29
CA GLY A 334 -18.89 10.87 -3.48
C GLY A 334 -17.92 11.32 -4.57
N PHE A 335 -18.31 12.35 -5.32
CA PHE A 335 -17.51 12.87 -6.44
C PHE A 335 -17.41 14.39 -6.37
N GLY A 336 -16.19 14.92 -6.51
CA GLY A 336 -15.92 16.34 -6.70
C GLY A 336 -14.92 16.54 -7.83
N SER A 337 -15.27 17.37 -8.82
CA SER A 337 -14.42 17.68 -9.99
C SER A 337 -13.77 16.44 -10.62
N SER A 338 -14.53 15.36 -10.78
CA SER A 338 -14.04 14.04 -11.23
C SER A 338 -14.91 13.49 -12.36
N GLY A 339 -14.35 12.55 -13.13
CA GLY A 339 -15.07 11.82 -14.18
C GLY A 339 -16.19 10.91 -13.65
N SER A 340 -16.87 10.22 -14.56
CA SER A 340 -17.96 9.30 -14.21
C SER A 340 -17.43 7.96 -13.67
N PHE A 341 -18.21 7.34 -12.77
CA PHE A 341 -17.93 6.03 -12.19
C PHE A 341 -19.25 5.31 -11.86
N SER A 342 -19.91 4.80 -12.90
CA SER A 342 -21.24 4.19 -12.79
C SER A 342 -21.27 2.84 -13.49
N GLN A 343 -21.26 1.77 -12.70
CA GLN A 343 -21.47 0.38 -13.14
C GLN A 343 -22.28 -0.37 -12.08
N ALA A 344 -23.04 -1.37 -12.51
CA ALA A 344 -24.00 -2.08 -11.67
C ALA A 344 -23.94 -3.60 -11.88
N ASP A 345 -22.75 -4.15 -12.09
CA ASP A 345 -22.59 -5.61 -12.24
C ASP A 345 -22.83 -6.29 -10.90
N THR A 346 -23.85 -7.16 -10.82
CA THR A 346 -24.24 -7.79 -9.55
C THR A 346 -23.87 -9.26 -9.44
N ALA A 347 -23.50 -9.91 -10.55
CA ALA A 347 -23.30 -11.35 -10.60
C ALA A 347 -22.22 -11.85 -9.62
N PHE A 348 -21.13 -11.10 -9.47
CA PHE A 348 -20.04 -11.46 -8.57
C PHE A 348 -20.33 -11.19 -7.07
N LEU A 349 -21.39 -10.45 -6.72
CA LEU A 349 -21.67 -10.11 -5.32
C LEU A 349 -21.90 -11.35 -4.44
N VAL A 350 -22.32 -12.47 -5.05
CA VAL A 350 -22.42 -13.78 -4.38
C VAL A 350 -21.10 -14.21 -3.71
N ASN A 351 -19.96 -13.78 -4.26
CA ASN A 351 -18.64 -14.14 -3.76
C ASN A 351 -18.34 -13.55 -2.37
N PHE A 352 -19.10 -12.57 -1.91
CA PHE A 352 -19.00 -12.03 -0.55
C PHE A 352 -19.70 -12.88 0.52
N LYS A 353 -20.61 -13.78 0.15
CA LYS A 353 -21.34 -14.60 1.13
C LYS A 353 -20.38 -15.41 2.01
N GLY A 354 -20.65 -15.38 3.32
CA GLY A 354 -19.87 -16.12 4.32
C GLY A 354 -18.48 -15.55 4.61
N LYS A 355 -18.14 -14.37 4.09
CA LYS A 355 -16.85 -13.70 4.35
C LYS A 355 -16.99 -12.61 5.42
N ASN A 356 -15.87 -12.24 6.01
CA ASN A 356 -15.78 -11.06 6.86
C ASN A 356 -15.81 -9.80 5.98
N ILE A 357 -16.91 -9.05 6.05
CA ILE A 357 -17.12 -7.83 5.26
C ILE A 357 -16.76 -6.63 6.10
N ALA A 358 -15.94 -5.73 5.57
CA ALA A 358 -15.65 -4.47 6.26
C ALA A 358 -16.91 -3.61 6.36
N SER A 359 -17.04 -2.90 7.49
CA SER A 359 -18.12 -1.92 7.63
C SER A 359 -17.92 -0.77 6.65
N ALA A 360 -19.03 -0.22 6.14
CA ALA A 360 -19.04 0.95 5.28
C ALA A 360 -19.86 2.07 5.94
N SER A 361 -19.32 3.28 5.90
CA SER A 361 -19.97 4.50 6.37
C SER A 361 -20.26 5.45 5.20
N SER A 362 -20.86 6.62 5.45
CA SER A 362 -21.12 7.60 4.40
C SER A 362 -19.80 8.07 3.77
N TYR A 363 -19.81 8.41 2.47
CA TYR A 363 -18.63 8.99 1.82
C TYR A 363 -18.17 10.30 2.49
N THR A 364 -19.06 11.02 3.16
CA THR A 364 -18.73 12.23 3.92
C THR A 364 -17.80 11.97 5.11
N ASP A 365 -17.86 10.76 5.67
CA ASP A 365 -16.97 10.37 6.77
C ASP A 365 -15.56 10.14 6.21
N ALA A 366 -15.45 9.44 5.08
CA ALA A 366 -14.17 9.28 4.37
C ALA A 366 -13.59 10.64 3.94
N GLN A 367 -14.44 11.54 3.41
CA GLN A 367 -14.05 12.88 2.99
C GLN A 367 -13.43 13.72 4.12
N SER A 368 -13.96 13.59 5.33
CA SER A 368 -13.53 14.39 6.48
C SER A 368 -12.37 13.78 7.26
N SER A 369 -12.27 12.45 7.33
CA SER A 369 -11.30 11.76 8.18
C SER A 369 -10.04 11.31 7.44
N VAL A 370 -10.17 10.65 6.28
CA VAL A 370 -9.06 9.95 5.62
C VAL A 370 -7.84 10.85 5.34
N PRO A 371 -7.99 12.08 4.80
CA PRO A 371 -6.83 12.94 4.56
C PRO A 371 -6.04 13.30 5.83
N GLY A 372 -6.68 13.26 7.00
CA GLY A 372 -6.07 13.58 8.30
C GLY A 372 -5.59 12.37 9.10
N SER A 373 -6.13 11.18 8.83
CA SER A 373 -5.87 9.95 9.61
C SER A 373 -5.08 8.88 8.87
N ALA A 374 -4.96 8.92 7.55
CA ALA A 374 -4.22 7.90 6.82
C ALA A 374 -2.70 8.09 6.88
N GLY A 375 -1.98 6.98 6.96
CA GLY A 375 -0.53 6.89 6.88
C GLY A 375 0.21 6.90 8.21
N GLN A 376 1.52 6.81 8.12
CA GLN A 376 2.43 6.77 9.27
C GLN A 376 2.27 8.01 10.17
N GLY A 377 2.34 7.80 11.47
CA GLY A 377 2.28 8.83 12.50
C GLY A 377 0.87 9.33 12.81
N LYS A 378 -0.15 8.65 12.28
CA LYS A 378 -1.57 8.97 12.46
C LYS A 378 -2.37 7.88 13.19
N LEU A 379 -1.65 6.91 13.78
CA LEU A 379 -2.18 5.79 14.54
C LEU A 379 -2.82 6.20 15.88
#